data_AF-A0A177EF65-F1
#
_entry.id   AF-A0A177EF65-F1
#
_cell.length_a   1.000
_cell.length_b   1.000
_cell.length_c   1.000
_cell.angle_alpha   90.00
_cell.angle_beta   90.00
_cell.angle_gamma   90.00
#
_symmetry.space_group_name_H-M   'P 1'
#
loop_
_entity.id
_entity.type
_entity.pdbx_description
1 polymer ?
#
loop_
_entity_poly.entity_id
_entity_poly.type
_entity_poly.pdbx_seq_one_letter_code
_entity_poly.pdbx_strand_id
1 'polypeptide(L)'
;MYCSRIRQNRPIELETWLGISVSKKNSSDLIREVSKYFQNKPGFLKRIKPNGESLSVLLCTQLDYIKSEKLYNEFLESLGLDTNKIFTAQIPKTEPRTENEIKEAIAHWPCSVKPCASESTELPPAIQKLVKKLNINKEECAISSIILEGPDTDGLAMHTAFASAEETGPVFQHATIRMIKTISRSTTEYLCTGRTVLLSSEPCLVCGMALVHGRVKRIYIAGKDSPDAPYSKYNIHQNISLNHRIDVYRIYEISENNLK
;
A
#
# COMPACT_ATOMS: atom_id res chain seq x y z
N MET A 1 -0.74 23.86 3.06
CA MET A 1 -1.34 22.78 2.22
C MET A 1 -0.86 21.47 2.78
N TYR A 2 -1.74 20.49 2.90
CA TYR A 2 -1.38 19.15 3.35
C TYR A 2 -1.69 18.13 2.27
N CYS A 3 -1.06 16.96 2.32
CA CYS A 3 -1.35 15.86 1.41
C CYS A 3 -1.59 14.55 2.14
N SER A 4 -2.50 13.73 1.60
CA SER A 4 -2.73 12.36 2.07
C SER A 4 -2.44 11.37 0.96
N ARG A 5 -1.82 10.23 1.30
CA ARG A 5 -1.59 9.16 0.33
C ARG A 5 -2.90 8.44 0.03
N ILE A 6 -3.26 8.33 -1.24
CA ILE A 6 -4.40 7.52 -1.69
C ILE A 6 -4.03 6.05 -1.49
N ARG A 7 -4.67 5.40 -0.53
CA ARG A 7 -4.52 3.97 -0.24
C ARG A 7 -5.83 3.24 -0.49
N GLN A 8 -5.74 2.06 -1.07
CA GLN A 8 -6.86 1.15 -1.15
C GLN A 8 -7.12 0.65 0.26
N ASN A 9 -8.28 0.99 0.80
CA ASN A 9 -8.76 0.40 2.05
C ASN A 9 -9.18 -1.04 1.72
N ARG A 10 -8.24 -1.98 1.81
CA ARG A 10 -8.54 -3.40 1.61
C ARG A 10 -8.99 -3.99 2.94
N PRO A 11 -10.12 -4.72 2.97
CA PRO A 11 -10.43 -5.52 4.14
C PRO A 11 -9.31 -6.52 4.38
N ILE A 12 -9.04 -6.82 5.64
CA ILE A 12 -8.02 -7.79 6.00
C ILE A 12 -8.49 -9.17 5.51
N GLU A 13 -7.75 -9.76 4.57
CA GLU A 13 -7.96 -11.15 4.19
C GLU A 13 -7.53 -12.04 5.35
N LEU A 14 -8.47 -12.84 5.85
CA LEU A 14 -8.23 -13.79 6.93
C LEU A 14 -8.01 -15.19 6.33
N GLU A 15 -7.11 -15.93 6.97
CA GLU A 15 -6.81 -17.31 6.68
C GLU A 15 -7.00 -18.13 7.96
N THR A 16 -7.50 -19.36 7.83
CA THR A 16 -7.69 -20.26 8.97
C THR A 16 -6.38 -20.94 9.33
N TRP A 17 -5.97 -20.76 10.58
CA TRP A 17 -4.80 -21.38 11.17
C TRP A 17 -5.19 -22.28 12.35
N LEU A 18 -4.33 -23.24 12.64
CA LEU A 18 -4.46 -24.13 13.78
C LEU A 18 -3.48 -23.72 14.88
N GLY A 19 -3.96 -23.75 16.11
CA GLY A 19 -3.17 -23.50 17.30
C GLY A 19 -3.47 -24.51 18.40
N ILE A 20 -2.60 -24.59 19.38
CA ILE A 20 -2.77 -25.48 20.53
C ILE A 20 -2.66 -24.69 21.83
N SER A 21 -3.48 -25.05 22.81
CA SER A 21 -3.43 -24.44 24.15
C SER A 21 -2.49 -25.22 25.05
N VAL A 22 -1.49 -24.54 25.60
CA VAL A 22 -0.45 -25.12 26.46
C VAL A 22 -0.46 -24.42 27.81
N SER A 23 -0.21 -25.17 28.89
CA SER A 23 -0.04 -24.57 30.22
C SER A 23 1.24 -23.72 30.29
N LYS A 24 1.30 -22.72 31.19
CA LYS A 24 2.50 -21.88 31.33
C LYS A 24 3.74 -22.65 31.83
N LYS A 25 3.57 -23.78 32.53
CA LYS A 25 4.67 -24.59 33.09
C LYS A 25 5.46 -25.25 31.95
N ASN A 26 6.78 -25.09 31.93
CA ASN A 26 7.72 -25.64 30.93
C ASN A 26 7.39 -25.30 29.46
N SER A 27 6.71 -24.17 29.24
CA SER A 27 6.26 -23.77 27.90
C SER A 27 7.40 -23.33 26.96
N SER A 28 8.54 -22.88 27.49
CA SER A 28 9.66 -22.35 26.70
C SER A 28 10.30 -23.40 25.77
N ASP A 29 10.55 -24.60 26.27
CA ASP A 29 11.17 -25.68 25.49
C ASP A 29 10.21 -26.20 24.42
N LEU A 30 8.93 -26.36 24.77
CA LEU A 30 7.87 -26.75 23.83
C LEU A 30 7.75 -25.74 22.69
N ILE A 31 7.71 -24.44 23.01
CA ILE A 31 7.63 -23.38 22.00
C ILE A 31 8.86 -23.40 21.09
N ARG A 32 10.05 -23.70 21.62
CA ARG A 32 11.28 -23.81 20.83
C ARG A 32 11.19 -24.97 19.83
N GLU A 33 10.77 -26.16 20.25
CA GLU A 33 10.64 -27.30 19.36
C GLU A 33 9.52 -27.10 18.32
N VAL A 34 8.36 -26.58 18.73
CA VAL A 34 7.28 -26.19 17.80
C VAL A 34 7.77 -25.16 16.78
N SER A 35 8.59 -24.18 17.21
CA SER A 35 9.13 -23.17 16.30
C SER A 35 10.12 -23.73 15.28
N LYS A 36 10.91 -24.75 15.65
CA LYS A 36 11.82 -25.44 14.72
C LYS A 36 11.06 -26.26 13.69
N TYR A 37 9.99 -26.93 14.11
CA TYR A 37 9.20 -27.81 13.25
C TYR A 37 8.29 -27.01 12.31
N PHE A 38 7.54 -26.05 12.83
CA PHE A 38 6.59 -25.23 12.07
C PHE A 38 7.21 -23.91 11.61
N GLN A 39 7.98 -23.95 10.54
CA GLN A 39 8.72 -22.78 10.02
C GLN A 39 7.88 -21.84 9.15
N ASN A 40 6.75 -22.30 8.62
CA ASN A 40 5.92 -21.56 7.64
C ASN A 40 5.15 -20.35 8.21
N LYS A 41 5.49 -19.87 9.41
CA LYS A 41 4.81 -18.74 10.06
C LYS A 41 5.28 -17.41 9.45
N PRO A 42 4.37 -16.54 8.97
CA PRO A 42 4.71 -15.18 8.57
C PRO A 42 5.48 -14.42 9.66
N GLY A 43 6.47 -13.62 9.25
CA GLY A 43 7.36 -12.90 10.16
C GLY A 43 6.64 -11.91 11.07
N PHE A 44 5.57 -11.28 10.57
CA PHE A 44 4.79 -10.28 11.30
C PHE A 44 3.88 -10.85 12.40
N LEU A 45 3.60 -12.16 12.42
CA LEU A 45 2.74 -12.79 13.42
C LEU A 45 3.55 -13.23 14.64
N LYS A 46 3.04 -12.96 15.85
CA LYS A 46 3.60 -13.59 17.06
C LYS A 46 3.13 -15.04 17.14
N ARG A 47 3.99 -15.95 17.59
CA ARG A 47 3.61 -17.37 17.73
C ARG A 47 2.69 -17.61 18.95
N ILE A 48 2.74 -16.72 19.93
CA ILE A 48 2.10 -16.93 21.24
C ILE A 48 1.07 -15.84 21.49
N LYS A 49 -0.10 -16.23 21.97
CA LYS A 49 -1.13 -15.37 22.54
C LYS A 49 -1.39 -15.79 24.00
N PRO A 50 -1.09 -14.93 25.00
CA PRO A 50 -1.35 -15.26 26.39
C PRO A 50 -2.85 -15.18 26.69
N ASN A 51 -3.43 -16.26 27.21
CA ASN A 51 -4.83 -16.36 27.59
C ASN A 51 -4.93 -16.71 29.08
N GLY A 52 -4.78 -15.70 29.95
CA GLY A 52 -4.92 -15.85 31.40
C GLY A 52 -3.95 -16.89 31.96
N GLU A 53 -4.43 -18.08 32.28
CA GLU A 53 -3.67 -19.21 32.84
C GLU A 53 -2.98 -20.09 31.78
N SER A 54 -3.35 -19.96 30.51
CA SER A 54 -2.83 -20.76 29.38
C SER A 54 -2.15 -19.90 28.32
N LEU A 55 -1.37 -20.54 27.46
CA LEU A 55 -0.71 -19.95 26.29
C LEU A 55 -1.25 -20.62 25.03
N SER A 56 -1.83 -19.82 24.14
CA SER A 56 -2.22 -20.28 22.80
C SER A 56 -1.02 -20.17 21.86
N VAL A 57 -0.55 -21.30 21.35
CA VAL A 57 0.60 -21.42 20.45
C VAL A 57 0.12 -21.69 19.03
N LEU A 58 0.58 -20.88 18.09
CA LEU A 58 0.25 -21.00 16.67
C LEU A 58 1.13 -22.05 15.97
N LEU A 59 0.50 -22.95 15.23
CA LEU A 59 1.15 -24.06 14.53
C LEU A 59 1.32 -23.75 13.03
N CYS A 60 0.30 -24.02 12.23
CA CYS A 60 0.31 -23.93 10.77
C CYS A 60 -1.07 -23.56 10.20
N THR A 61 -1.11 -23.36 8.88
CA THR A 61 -2.37 -23.17 8.14
C THR A 61 -3.19 -24.46 8.15
N GLN A 62 -4.52 -24.33 8.04
CA GLN A 62 -5.40 -25.50 7.94
C GLN A 62 -5.08 -26.36 6.72
N LEU A 63 -4.70 -25.73 5.60
CA LEU A 63 -4.35 -26.44 4.36
C LEU A 63 -3.08 -27.27 4.51
N ASP A 64 -2.06 -26.76 5.19
CA ASP A 64 -0.83 -27.51 5.43
C ASP A 64 -1.08 -28.68 6.38
N TYR A 65 -1.89 -28.46 7.42
CA TYR A 65 -2.24 -29.52 8.36
C TYR A 65 -2.94 -30.70 7.69
N ILE A 66 -3.94 -30.46 6.85
CA ILE A 66 -4.67 -31.52 6.14
C ILE A 66 -3.73 -32.36 5.26
N LYS A 67 -2.70 -31.75 4.66
CA LYS A 67 -1.75 -32.48 3.81
C LYS A 67 -0.86 -33.45 4.58
N SER A 68 -0.50 -33.13 5.83
CA SER A 68 0.48 -33.88 6.63
C SER A 68 -0.03 -34.21 8.03
N GLU A 69 -1.34 -34.45 8.16
CA GLU A 69 -2.04 -34.58 9.44
C GLU A 69 -1.40 -35.63 10.36
N LYS A 70 -1.08 -36.81 9.82
CA LYS A 70 -0.45 -37.90 10.60
C LYS A 70 0.88 -37.49 11.23
N LEU A 71 1.76 -36.87 10.43
CA LEU A 71 3.08 -36.42 10.89
C LEU A 71 2.99 -35.32 11.95
N TYR A 72 2.02 -34.40 11.82
CA TYR A 72 1.81 -33.36 12.81
C TYR A 72 1.26 -33.91 14.12
N ASN A 73 0.33 -34.87 14.06
CA ASN A 73 -0.20 -35.51 15.26
C ASN A 73 0.86 -36.33 15.99
N GLU A 74 1.63 -37.15 15.29
CA GLU A 74 2.76 -37.89 15.87
C GLU A 74 3.78 -36.96 16.55
N PHE A 75 4.10 -35.82 15.90
CA PHE A 75 4.99 -34.82 16.48
C PHE A 75 4.40 -34.18 17.75
N LEU A 76 3.12 -33.79 17.74
CA LEU A 76 2.47 -33.20 18.91
C LEU A 76 2.36 -34.19 20.08
N GLU A 77 2.04 -35.45 19.79
CA GLU A 77 2.02 -36.54 20.78
C GLU A 77 3.40 -36.79 21.37
N SER A 78 4.47 -36.72 20.57
CA SER A 78 5.86 -36.84 21.05
C SER A 78 6.25 -35.74 22.04
N LEU A 79 5.59 -34.57 21.95
CA LEU A 79 5.75 -33.45 22.88
C LEU A 79 4.83 -33.54 24.11
N GLY A 80 4.00 -34.59 24.21
CA GLY A 80 3.02 -34.77 25.28
C GLY A 80 1.85 -33.79 25.20
N LEU A 81 1.52 -33.30 23.99
CA LEU A 81 0.43 -32.37 23.77
C LEU A 81 -0.83 -33.09 23.30
N ASP A 82 -1.95 -32.85 23.96
CA ASP A 82 -3.25 -33.42 23.55
C ASP A 82 -3.72 -32.79 22.24
N THR A 83 -3.83 -33.60 21.19
CA THR A 83 -4.36 -33.18 19.87
C THR A 83 -5.81 -32.68 19.96
N ASN A 84 -6.57 -33.11 20.98
CA ASN A 84 -7.92 -32.61 21.26
C ASN A 84 -7.98 -31.14 21.71
N LYS A 85 -6.85 -30.53 22.11
CA LYS A 85 -6.76 -29.12 22.50
C LYS A 85 -6.39 -28.19 21.34
N ILE A 86 -6.42 -28.71 20.11
CA ILE A 86 -6.22 -27.91 18.90
C ILE A 86 -7.47 -27.05 18.65
N PHE A 87 -7.25 -25.76 18.41
CA PHE A 87 -8.30 -24.80 18.07
C PHE A 87 -7.98 -24.14 16.73
N THR A 88 -9.01 -23.62 16.08
CA THR A 88 -8.88 -22.82 14.86
C THR A 88 -8.89 -21.33 15.18
N ALA A 89 -8.07 -20.56 14.48
CA ALA A 89 -8.01 -19.10 14.59
C ALA A 89 -8.04 -18.47 13.19
N GLN A 90 -8.76 -17.35 13.07
CA GLN A 90 -8.74 -16.52 11.88
C GLN A 90 -7.58 -15.53 11.98
N ILE A 91 -6.65 -15.59 11.04
CA ILE A 91 -5.40 -14.83 11.09
C ILE A 91 -5.23 -14.01 9.82
N PRO A 92 -4.75 -12.75 9.91
CA PRO A 92 -4.42 -11.95 8.75
C PRO A 92 -3.41 -12.65 7.83
N LYS A 93 -3.76 -12.81 6.57
CA LYS A 93 -2.91 -13.41 5.53
C LYS A 93 -1.77 -12.48 5.11
N THR A 94 -2.01 -11.17 5.15
CA THR A 94 -1.03 -10.14 4.74
C THR A 94 -0.64 -9.26 5.91
N GLU A 95 0.59 -8.75 5.86
CA GLU A 95 1.11 -7.87 6.89
C GLU A 95 0.35 -6.52 6.86
N PRO A 96 -0.30 -6.11 7.96
CA PRO A 96 -1.01 -4.83 8.03
C PRO A 96 0.00 -3.67 7.94
N ARG A 97 -0.35 -2.59 7.24
CA ARG A 97 0.57 -1.46 7.01
C ARG A 97 0.15 -0.17 7.70
N THR A 98 -1.14 0.03 7.92
CA THR A 98 -1.67 1.21 8.61
C THR A 98 -1.90 0.94 10.09
N GLU A 99 -1.90 1.97 10.92
CA GLU A 99 -2.25 1.82 12.34
C GLU A 99 -3.65 1.23 12.53
N ASN A 100 -4.59 1.57 11.64
CA ASN A 100 -5.95 1.04 11.69
C ASN A 100 -5.98 -0.45 11.33
N GLU A 101 -5.32 -0.86 10.26
CA GLU A 101 -5.16 -2.28 9.90
C GLU A 101 -4.43 -3.05 11.01
N ILE A 102 -3.44 -2.45 11.66
CA ILE A 102 -2.71 -3.08 12.76
C ILE A 102 -3.65 -3.31 13.96
N LYS A 103 -4.49 -2.32 14.32
CA LYS A 103 -5.48 -2.46 15.40
C LYS A 103 -6.48 -3.58 15.10
N GLU A 104 -7.01 -3.62 13.88
CA GLU A 104 -7.94 -4.66 13.43
C GLU A 104 -7.27 -6.04 13.41
N ALA A 105 -6.04 -6.14 12.88
CA ALA A 105 -5.25 -7.38 12.88
C ALA A 105 -4.96 -7.90 14.29
N ILE A 106 -4.60 -7.01 15.23
CA ILE A 106 -4.33 -7.37 16.63
C ILE A 106 -5.58 -7.92 17.33
N ALA A 107 -6.78 -7.45 16.95
CA ALA A 107 -8.04 -7.99 17.47
C ALA A 107 -8.20 -9.48 17.13
N HIS A 108 -7.75 -9.89 15.94
CA HIS A 108 -7.71 -11.29 15.53
C HIS A 108 -6.54 -12.05 16.19
N TRP A 109 -5.31 -11.60 15.96
CA TRP A 109 -4.11 -12.26 16.47
C TRP A 109 -2.96 -11.28 16.75
N PRO A 110 -2.17 -11.47 17.83
CA PRO A 110 -1.05 -10.58 18.15
C PRO A 110 -0.03 -10.49 17.01
N CYS A 111 0.18 -9.28 16.51
CA CYS A 111 1.13 -8.96 15.45
C CYS A 111 2.35 -8.20 16.02
N SER A 112 3.49 -8.32 15.35
CA SER A 112 4.75 -7.64 15.63
C SER A 112 5.16 -6.81 14.40
N VAL A 113 4.35 -5.81 14.10
CA VAL A 113 4.56 -4.91 12.96
C VAL A 113 5.03 -3.56 13.47
N LYS A 114 6.07 -3.01 12.82
CA LYS A 114 6.44 -1.62 13.04
C LYS A 114 5.48 -0.75 12.22
N PRO A 115 4.75 0.21 12.82
CA PRO A 115 3.95 1.14 12.06
C PRO A 115 4.82 1.80 10.99
N CYS A 116 4.32 1.88 9.76
CA CYS A 116 4.98 2.68 8.74
C CYS A 116 5.07 4.11 9.29
N ALA A 117 6.25 4.75 9.19
CA ALA A 117 6.41 6.13 9.64
C ALA A 117 5.26 6.96 9.08
N SER A 118 4.64 7.79 9.93
CA SER A 118 3.60 8.73 9.50
C SER A 118 4.18 9.53 8.35
N GLU A 119 3.71 9.24 7.13
CA GLU A 119 4.12 10.02 5.97
C GLU A 119 3.74 11.46 6.27
N SER A 120 4.71 12.37 6.20
CA SER A 120 4.50 13.76 6.53
C SER A 120 3.31 14.27 5.74
N THR A 121 2.24 14.66 6.44
CA THR A 121 1.08 15.27 5.83
C THR A 121 1.45 16.63 5.22
N GLU A 122 2.60 17.19 5.57
CA GLU A 122 3.10 18.44 5.01
C GLU A 122 3.62 18.25 3.58
N LEU A 123 3.12 19.09 2.67
CA LEU A 123 3.54 19.09 1.28
C LEU A 123 4.92 19.78 1.16
N PRO A 124 5.89 19.23 0.41
CA PRO A 124 7.19 19.87 0.21
C PRO A 124 7.06 21.32 -0.32
N PRO A 125 7.86 22.30 0.17
CA PRO A 125 7.72 23.71 -0.19
C PRO A 125 7.80 24.01 -1.69
N ALA A 126 8.61 23.25 -2.44
CA ALA A 126 8.71 23.37 -3.89
C ALA A 126 7.39 23.03 -4.59
N ILE A 127 6.72 21.97 -4.13
CA ILE A 127 5.43 21.52 -4.68
C ILE A 127 4.33 22.53 -4.31
N GLN A 128 4.34 23.08 -3.08
CA GLN A 128 3.40 24.14 -2.68
C GLN A 128 3.44 25.35 -3.62
N LYS A 129 4.64 25.78 -4.05
CA LYS A 129 4.80 26.90 -5.01
C LYS A 129 4.26 26.55 -6.39
N LEU A 130 4.43 25.30 -6.84
CA LEU A 130 3.97 24.84 -8.14
C LEU A 130 2.47 24.63 -8.20
N VAL A 131 1.84 24.17 -7.13
CA VAL A 131 0.39 24.01 -7.03
C VAL A 131 -0.33 25.33 -7.31
N LYS A 132 0.18 26.45 -6.76
CA LYS A 132 -0.37 27.79 -7.01
C LYS A 132 -0.27 28.24 -8.48
N LYS A 133 0.59 27.62 -9.27
CA LYS A 133 0.78 27.90 -10.71
C LYS A 133 -0.04 26.97 -11.61
N LEU A 134 -0.67 25.93 -11.07
CA LEU A 134 -1.47 25.00 -11.86
C LEU A 134 -2.80 25.64 -12.23
N ASN A 135 -3.22 25.41 -13.46
CA ASN A 135 -4.58 25.71 -13.88
C ASN A 135 -5.50 24.55 -13.47
N ILE A 136 -6.41 24.81 -12.52
CA ILE A 136 -7.40 23.84 -12.04
C ILE A 136 -8.75 24.16 -12.71
N ASN A 137 -8.81 24.01 -14.03
CA ASN A 137 -10.07 24.05 -14.75
C ASN A 137 -10.76 22.67 -14.70
N LYS A 138 -12.08 22.66 -14.86
CA LYS A 138 -12.91 21.46 -14.72
C LYS A 138 -12.96 20.72 -16.05
N GLU A 139 -12.03 19.79 -16.26
CA GLU A 139 -12.02 18.88 -17.42
C GLU A 139 -12.02 17.41 -16.98
N GLU A 140 -12.31 16.53 -17.94
CA GLU A 140 -12.40 15.07 -17.75
C GLU A 140 -11.04 14.42 -17.43
N CYS A 141 -9.92 15.10 -17.70
CA CYS A 141 -8.56 14.63 -17.46
C CYS A 141 -7.62 15.76 -16.99
N ALA A 142 -6.44 15.40 -16.45
CA ALA A 142 -5.41 16.35 -16.02
C ALA A 142 -4.98 17.30 -17.16
N ILE A 143 -5.33 18.58 -17.01
CA ILE A 143 -5.03 19.67 -17.96
C ILE A 143 -3.57 20.07 -17.90
N SER A 144 -2.97 20.06 -16.70
CA SER A 144 -1.54 20.35 -16.54
C SER A 144 -0.86 19.21 -15.80
N SER A 145 0.30 18.82 -16.34
CA SER A 145 1.18 17.81 -15.76
C SER A 145 2.59 18.40 -15.70
N ILE A 146 3.18 18.40 -14.51
CA ILE A 146 4.53 18.89 -14.27
C ILE A 146 5.35 17.72 -13.75
N ILE A 147 6.54 17.49 -14.31
CA ILE A 147 7.50 16.53 -13.76
C ILE A 147 8.66 17.22 -13.06
N LEU A 148 9.11 16.63 -11.96
CA LEU A 148 10.20 17.09 -11.12
C LEU A 148 11.34 16.06 -11.13
N GLU A 149 12.57 16.54 -11.21
CA GLU A 149 13.76 15.71 -11.00
C GLU A 149 14.15 15.72 -9.52
N GLY A 150 14.18 14.52 -8.92
CA GLY A 150 14.60 14.33 -7.53
C GLY A 150 13.46 14.29 -6.51
N PRO A 151 13.73 13.71 -5.32
CA PRO A 151 12.71 13.49 -4.30
C PRO A 151 12.30 14.78 -3.58
N ASP A 152 13.21 15.74 -3.33
CA ASP A 152 12.96 16.84 -2.38
C ASP A 152 13.87 18.10 -2.51
N THR A 153 14.54 18.36 -3.65
CA THR A 153 15.51 19.47 -3.77
C THR A 153 15.13 20.50 -4.83
N ASP A 154 15.12 21.79 -4.43
CA ASP A 154 15.17 23.01 -5.23
C ASP A 154 14.59 22.97 -6.66
N GLY A 155 13.34 22.52 -6.77
CA GLY A 155 12.38 23.08 -7.73
C GLY A 155 12.81 23.21 -9.19
N LEU A 156 13.68 22.35 -9.73
CA LEU A 156 13.89 22.31 -11.16
C LEU A 156 12.78 21.47 -11.80
N ALA A 157 11.66 22.14 -12.08
CA ALA A 157 10.66 21.60 -12.98
C ALA A 157 11.31 21.37 -14.34
N MET A 158 11.48 20.11 -14.70
CA MET A 158 12.19 19.72 -15.93
C MET A 158 11.30 19.96 -17.14
N HIS A 159 10.01 19.58 -17.05
CA HIS A 159 9.05 19.80 -18.11
C HIS A 159 7.65 20.07 -17.55
N THR A 160 7.03 21.14 -18.04
CA THR A 160 5.60 21.43 -17.89
C THR A 160 4.90 21.08 -19.20
N ALA A 161 3.86 20.26 -19.13
CA ALA A 161 2.98 19.99 -20.26
C ALA A 161 1.57 20.47 -19.93
N PHE A 162 0.96 21.12 -20.91
CA PHE A 162 -0.43 21.54 -20.88
C PHE A 162 -1.22 20.72 -21.92
N ALA A 163 -2.47 20.40 -21.60
CA ALA A 163 -3.42 19.88 -22.57
C ALA A 163 -3.62 20.95 -23.65
N SER A 164 -3.68 20.52 -24.92
CA SER A 164 -4.16 21.43 -25.96
C SER A 164 -5.67 21.57 -25.75
N ALA A 165 -6.15 22.81 -25.70
CA ALA A 165 -7.58 23.12 -25.69
C ALA A 165 -8.22 22.99 -27.09
N GLU A 166 -7.49 22.49 -28.09
CA GLU A 166 -8.02 22.34 -29.45
C GLU A 166 -8.91 21.10 -29.55
N GLU A 167 -10.22 21.32 -29.73
CA GLU A 167 -11.27 20.30 -29.91
C GLU A 167 -11.03 19.37 -31.13
N THR A 168 -10.05 19.68 -31.99
CA THR A 168 -9.65 18.90 -33.17
C THR A 168 -8.34 18.10 -32.96
N GLY A 169 -7.81 18.08 -31.74
CA GLY A 169 -6.64 17.28 -31.39
C GLY A 169 -6.95 15.78 -31.34
N PRO A 170 -5.99 14.89 -31.64
CA PRO A 170 -6.22 13.46 -31.55
C PRO A 170 -6.42 13.03 -30.08
N VAL A 171 -7.34 12.09 -29.89
CA VAL A 171 -7.90 11.58 -28.61
C VAL A 171 -6.85 11.18 -27.56
N PHE A 172 -5.59 10.96 -27.95
CA PHE A 172 -4.50 10.54 -27.06
C PHE A 172 -3.52 11.66 -26.66
N GLN A 173 -3.80 12.93 -26.99
CA GLN A 173 -2.90 14.06 -26.72
C GLN A 173 -3.13 14.77 -25.38
N HIS A 174 -3.49 14.03 -24.34
CA HIS A 174 -3.60 14.56 -22.98
C HIS A 174 -2.24 15.07 -22.46
N ALA A 175 -2.28 16.04 -21.53
CA ALA A 175 -1.10 16.66 -20.96
C ALA A 175 -0.09 15.64 -20.43
N THR A 176 -0.58 14.62 -19.74
CA THR A 176 0.25 13.54 -19.16
C THR A 176 0.99 12.72 -20.23
N ILE A 177 0.34 12.36 -21.34
CA ILE A 177 0.98 11.59 -22.42
C ILE A 177 2.04 12.43 -23.13
N ARG A 178 1.72 13.71 -23.39
CA ARG A 178 2.66 14.66 -23.99
C ARG A 178 3.88 14.87 -23.09
N MET A 179 3.65 15.03 -21.78
CA MET A 179 4.71 15.12 -20.78
C MET A 179 5.66 13.92 -20.87
N ILE A 180 5.13 12.70 -20.76
CA ILE A 180 5.92 11.46 -20.82
C ILE A 180 6.71 11.36 -22.14
N LYS A 181 6.09 11.72 -23.27
CA LYS A 181 6.73 11.71 -24.59
C LYS A 181 7.89 12.70 -24.67
N THR A 182 7.72 13.91 -24.15
CA THR A 182 8.76 14.94 -24.13
C THR A 182 9.94 14.50 -23.28
N ILE A 183 9.68 13.99 -22.08
CA ILE A 183 10.70 13.49 -21.16
C ILE A 183 11.45 12.32 -21.80
N SER A 184 10.73 11.32 -22.32
CA SER A 184 11.35 10.14 -22.94
C SER A 184 12.27 10.49 -24.13
N ARG A 185 12.14 11.68 -24.71
CA ARG A 185 13.02 12.21 -25.76
C ARG A 185 14.18 13.05 -25.23
N SER A 186 14.03 13.68 -24.07
CA SER A 186 15.01 14.61 -23.49
C SER A 186 15.98 13.94 -22.51
N THR A 187 15.59 12.86 -21.83
CA THR A 187 16.43 12.14 -20.87
C THR A 187 17.04 10.87 -21.46
N THR A 188 18.28 10.58 -21.04
CA THR A 188 18.97 9.31 -21.32
C THR A 188 18.62 8.21 -20.31
N GLU A 189 17.99 8.56 -19.19
CA GLU A 189 17.53 7.61 -18.18
C GLU A 189 16.30 6.80 -18.64
N TYR A 190 16.11 5.64 -18.00
CA TYR A 190 14.99 4.76 -18.32
C TYR A 190 13.63 5.39 -17.95
N LEU A 191 12.88 5.81 -18.95
CA LEU A 191 11.51 6.35 -18.82
C LEU A 191 11.43 7.53 -17.85
N CYS A 192 10.45 7.54 -16.95
CA CYS A 192 10.29 8.56 -15.91
C CYS A 192 10.67 8.00 -14.52
N THR A 193 11.62 7.06 -14.47
CA THR A 193 12.01 6.37 -13.24
C THR A 193 12.52 7.36 -12.19
N GLY A 194 12.09 7.20 -10.94
CA GLY A 194 12.54 8.04 -9.82
C GLY A 194 11.93 9.45 -9.77
N ARG A 195 11.22 9.87 -10.82
CA ARG A 195 10.64 11.21 -10.93
C ARG A 195 9.31 11.35 -10.19
N THR A 196 8.99 12.59 -9.82
CA THR A 196 7.75 12.98 -9.17
C THR A 196 6.89 13.78 -10.15
N VAL A 197 5.62 13.46 -10.28
CA VAL A 197 4.67 14.15 -11.17
C VAL A 197 3.64 14.90 -10.35
N LEU A 198 3.33 16.13 -10.74
CA LEU A 198 2.26 16.95 -10.18
C LEU A 198 1.17 17.12 -11.25
N LEU A 199 -0.07 16.77 -10.91
CA LEU A 199 -1.23 16.81 -11.79
C LEU A 199 -2.27 17.80 -11.27
N SER A 200 -2.88 18.56 -12.17
CA SER A 200 -3.97 19.51 -11.82
C SER A 200 -5.24 18.82 -11.35
N SER A 201 -5.56 17.65 -11.89
CA SER A 201 -6.71 16.81 -11.52
C SER A 201 -6.31 15.35 -11.67
N GLU A 202 -7.14 14.44 -11.18
CA GLU A 202 -6.89 13.02 -11.40
C GLU A 202 -6.92 12.71 -12.91
N PRO A 203 -5.99 11.90 -13.45
CA PRO A 203 -5.97 11.60 -14.88
C PRO A 203 -7.12 10.64 -15.27
N CYS A 204 -7.37 10.49 -16.57
CA CYS A 204 -8.20 9.38 -17.07
C CYS A 204 -7.45 8.03 -16.96
N LEU A 205 -8.15 6.91 -17.19
CA LEU A 205 -7.55 5.57 -17.11
C LEU A 205 -6.31 5.39 -18.01
N VAL A 206 -6.35 5.92 -19.24
CA VAL A 206 -5.23 5.80 -20.19
C VAL A 206 -4.00 6.54 -19.67
N CYS A 207 -4.17 7.78 -19.19
CA CYS A 207 -3.08 8.57 -18.63
C CYS A 207 -2.57 7.97 -17.31
N GLY A 208 -3.48 7.46 -16.48
CA GLY A 208 -3.14 6.78 -15.24
C GLY A 208 -2.27 5.54 -15.48
N MET A 209 -2.62 4.73 -16.47
CA MET A 209 -1.84 3.55 -16.85
C MET A 209 -0.52 3.91 -17.56
N ALA A 210 -0.49 4.99 -18.34
CA ALA A 210 0.73 5.49 -18.95
C ALA A 210 1.77 5.89 -17.90
N LEU A 211 1.37 6.48 -16.78
CA LEU A 211 2.26 6.81 -15.66
C LEU A 211 2.82 5.55 -14.97
N VAL A 212 2.03 4.48 -14.88
CA VAL A 212 2.49 3.17 -14.37
C VAL A 212 3.55 2.58 -15.29
N HIS A 213 3.29 2.56 -16.59
CA HIS A 213 4.27 2.09 -17.57
C HIS A 213 5.50 2.99 -17.64
N GLY A 214 5.35 4.29 -17.43
CA GLY A 214 6.43 5.28 -17.35
C GLY A 214 7.32 5.15 -16.10
N ARG A 215 7.02 4.23 -15.17
CA ARG A 215 7.78 3.98 -13.92
C ARG A 215 7.91 5.19 -13.01
N VAL A 216 6.93 6.09 -13.04
CA VAL A 216 6.89 7.27 -12.15
C VAL A 216 6.87 6.83 -10.69
N LYS A 217 7.71 7.44 -9.85
CA LYS A 217 7.81 7.06 -8.44
C LYS A 217 6.64 7.59 -7.62
N ARG A 218 6.30 8.87 -7.84
CA ARG A 218 5.35 9.60 -7.00
C ARG A 218 4.46 10.52 -7.83
N ILE A 219 3.20 10.63 -7.46
CA ILE A 219 2.23 11.55 -8.06
C ILE A 219 1.59 12.39 -6.97
N TYR A 220 1.48 13.70 -7.18
CA TYR A 220 0.66 14.62 -6.40
C TYR A 220 -0.51 15.12 -7.25
N ILE A 221 -1.73 15.06 -6.73
CA ILE A 221 -2.96 15.48 -7.39
C ILE A 221 -3.52 16.68 -6.63
N ALA A 222 -3.60 17.83 -7.29
CA ALA A 222 -4.06 19.08 -6.68
C ALA A 222 -5.59 19.24 -6.70
N GLY A 223 -6.24 18.85 -7.79
CA GLY A 223 -7.66 19.06 -8.02
C GLY A 223 -8.53 17.83 -7.77
N LYS A 224 -9.71 17.87 -8.36
CA LYS A 224 -10.76 16.86 -8.17
C LYS A 224 -10.52 15.59 -8.98
N ASP A 225 -11.34 14.60 -8.66
CA ASP A 225 -11.35 13.28 -9.30
C ASP A 225 -11.89 13.39 -10.72
N SER A 226 -11.27 12.66 -11.63
CA SER A 226 -11.80 12.44 -12.97
C SER A 226 -13.03 11.53 -12.88
N PRO A 227 -13.93 11.56 -13.86
CA PRO A 227 -15.06 10.63 -13.92
C PRO A 227 -14.63 9.15 -13.82
N ASP A 228 -13.48 8.84 -14.42
CA ASP A 228 -12.90 7.50 -14.41
C ASP A 228 -12.19 7.14 -13.10
N ALA A 229 -11.68 8.13 -12.35
CA ALA A 229 -11.03 7.95 -11.05
C ALA A 229 -10.07 6.74 -10.94
N PRO A 230 -9.03 6.63 -11.81
CA PRO A 230 -8.12 5.48 -11.85
C PRO A 230 -7.40 5.19 -10.53
N TYR A 231 -7.07 6.22 -9.76
CA TYR A 231 -6.38 6.10 -8.48
C TYR A 231 -7.36 6.09 -7.32
N SER A 232 -8.38 6.96 -7.33
CA SER A 232 -9.32 7.10 -6.22
C SER A 232 -10.31 5.94 -6.13
N LYS A 233 -10.84 5.49 -7.28
CA LYS A 233 -11.85 4.42 -7.35
C LYS A 233 -11.21 3.08 -7.66
N TYR A 234 -10.44 3.00 -8.75
CA TYR A 234 -9.89 1.72 -9.24
C TYR A 234 -8.55 1.34 -8.59
N ASN A 235 -7.90 2.26 -7.88
CA ASN A 235 -6.64 2.03 -7.19
C ASN A 235 -5.58 1.34 -8.07
N ILE A 236 -5.49 1.72 -9.36
CA ILE A 236 -4.59 1.03 -10.31
C ILE A 236 -3.14 1.05 -9.85
N HIS A 237 -2.71 2.12 -9.15
CA HIS A 237 -1.37 2.26 -8.58
C HIS A 237 -1.04 1.19 -7.53
N GLN A 238 -2.05 0.48 -7.01
CA GLN A 238 -1.98 -0.55 -5.97
C GLN A 238 -2.47 -1.95 -6.41
N ASN A 239 -2.81 -2.14 -7.68
CA ASN A 239 -3.18 -3.45 -8.24
C ASN A 239 -2.01 -4.48 -8.27
N ILE A 240 -2.12 -5.60 -7.56
CA ILE A 240 -1.06 -6.64 -7.42
C ILE A 240 -0.61 -7.23 -8.76
N SER A 241 -1.50 -7.29 -9.75
CA SER A 241 -1.18 -7.80 -11.08
C SER A 241 -0.31 -6.86 -11.92
N LEU A 242 -0.02 -5.65 -11.44
CA LEU A 242 0.84 -4.69 -12.13
C LEU A 242 2.25 -4.67 -11.54
N ASN A 243 3.24 -4.58 -12.43
CA ASN A 243 4.66 -4.69 -12.09
C ASN A 243 5.26 -3.45 -11.42
N HIS A 244 4.55 -2.31 -11.40
CA HIS A 244 5.06 -1.04 -10.88
C HIS A 244 4.08 -0.43 -9.87
N ARG A 245 4.63 0.17 -8.81
CA ARG A 245 3.89 0.84 -7.74
C ARG A 245 4.18 2.32 -7.75
N ILE A 246 3.12 3.11 -7.67
CA ILE A 246 3.22 4.57 -7.58
C ILE A 246 2.70 5.04 -6.23
N ASP A 247 3.42 5.95 -5.61
CA ASP A 247 2.96 6.66 -4.42
C ASP A 247 2.09 7.83 -4.88
N VAL A 248 0.77 7.71 -4.73
CA VAL A 248 -0.17 8.76 -5.16
C VAL A 248 -0.67 9.53 -3.94
N TYR A 249 -0.54 10.85 -3.99
CA TYR A 249 -0.93 11.77 -2.94
C TYR A 249 -1.99 12.74 -3.44
N ARG A 250 -3.04 12.95 -2.63
CA ARG A 250 -4.00 14.04 -2.82
C ARG A 250 -3.60 15.24 -2.00
N ILE A 251 -3.58 16.41 -2.61
CA ILE A 251 -3.32 17.68 -1.94
C ILE A 251 -4.65 18.29 -1.49
N TYR A 252 -4.66 18.86 -0.31
CA TYR A 252 -5.78 19.61 0.25
C TYR A 252 -5.31 21.00 0.63
N GLU A 253 -6.09 21.99 0.20
CA GLU A 253 -5.97 23.35 0.70
C GLU A 253 -6.72 23.46 2.02
N ILE A 254 -6.08 24.07 3.01
CA ILE A 254 -6.75 24.44 4.25
C ILE A 254 -7.54 25.70 3.90
N SER A 255 -8.83 25.56 3.64
CA SER A 255 -9.73 26.71 3.61
C SER A 255 -10.05 27.11 5.04
N GLU A 256 -9.88 28.39 5.38
CA GLU A 256 -10.19 28.96 6.70
C GLU A 256 -11.68 28.84 7.10
N ASN A 257 -12.54 28.30 6.22
CA ASN A 257 -13.97 28.15 6.44
C ASN A 257 -14.41 26.86 7.14
N ASN A 258 -13.51 25.93 7.48
CA ASN A 258 -13.85 24.69 8.20
C ASN A 258 -13.48 24.70 9.70
N LEU A 259 -13.16 25.87 10.25
CA LEU A 259 -13.08 26.13 11.70
C LEU A 259 -14.28 26.99 12.13
N LYS A 260 -15.49 26.44 12.00
CA LYS A 260 -16.68 26.91 12.72
C LYS A 260 -17.52 25.71 13.14
#